data_AF-A0A811MEW9-F1
#
_entry.id   AF-A0A811MEW9-F1
#
_cell.length_a   1.000
_cell.length_b   1.000
_cell.length_c   1.000
_cell.angle_alpha   90.00
_cell.angle_beta   90.00
_cell.angle_gamma   90.00
#
_symmetry.space_group_name_H-M   'P 1'
#
loop_
_entity.id
_entity.type
_entity.pdbx_description
1 polymer ?
#
loop_
_entity_poly.entity_id
_entity_poly.type
_entity_poly.pdbx_seq_one_letter_code
_entity_poly.pdbx_strand_id
1 'polypeptide(L)'
;MASSSHSTLFGAPHPASSSLDPYRDQAGFLPLVPCHKCGTVFIGRVSQKPGSKGKRFYKCPLLEHTDFACGVYYFEEQYINYLVAKGVLPSRL
;
A
#
# COMPACT_ATOMS: atom_id res chain seq x y z
N MET A 1 -19.02 -53.79 20.16
CA MET A 1 -19.38 -52.37 20.24
C MET A 1 -18.15 -51.59 20.70
N ALA A 2 -17.55 -50.80 19.81
CA ALA A 2 -16.81 -49.56 20.09
C ALA A 2 -16.28 -49.04 18.75
N SER A 3 -16.86 -47.93 18.30
CA SER A 3 -16.43 -47.12 17.16
C SER A 3 -15.12 -46.41 17.46
N SER A 4 -14.30 -46.17 16.43
CA SER A 4 -13.51 -44.94 16.32
C SER A 4 -13.13 -44.67 14.87
N SER A 5 -13.90 -43.78 14.26
CA SER A 5 -13.58 -43.03 13.05
C SER A 5 -12.38 -42.12 13.30
N HIS A 6 -11.52 -41.90 12.31
CA HIS A 6 -10.74 -40.67 12.19
C HIS A 6 -10.54 -40.37 10.70
N SER A 7 -11.42 -39.53 10.17
CA SER A 7 -11.26 -38.85 8.89
C SER A 7 -10.64 -37.49 9.19
N THR A 8 -9.48 -37.20 8.63
CA THR A 8 -9.01 -35.84 8.25
C THR A 8 -7.59 -35.97 7.69
N LEU A 9 -7.47 -36.39 6.42
CA LEU A 9 -6.34 -35.94 5.63
C LEU A 9 -6.63 -34.46 5.34
N PHE A 10 -6.05 -33.58 6.15
CA PHE A 10 -5.90 -32.17 5.82
C PHE A 10 -5.12 -32.11 4.52
N GLY A 11 -5.87 -31.94 3.42
CA GLY A 11 -5.31 -31.56 2.13
C GLY A 11 -4.45 -30.33 2.32
N ALA A 12 -3.28 -30.37 1.67
CA ALA A 12 -2.19 -29.41 1.67
C ALA A 12 -2.59 -27.95 1.97
N PRO A 13 -1.74 -27.15 2.64
CA PRO A 13 -1.82 -25.72 2.49
C PRO A 13 -1.69 -25.42 0.99
N HIS A 14 -2.80 -25.04 0.36
CA HIS A 14 -2.78 -24.45 -0.96
C HIS A 14 -1.75 -23.32 -0.91
N PRO A 15 -0.79 -23.25 -1.86
CA PRO A 15 0.01 -22.04 -1.98
C PRO A 15 -0.99 -20.91 -2.17
N ALA A 16 -1.05 -20.00 -1.20
CA ALA A 16 -1.82 -18.78 -1.33
C ALA A 16 -1.43 -18.20 -2.69
N SER A 17 -2.39 -18.17 -3.62
CA SER A 17 -2.23 -17.57 -4.93
C SER A 17 -1.46 -16.28 -4.71
N SER A 18 -0.22 -16.25 -5.20
CA SER A 18 0.62 -15.05 -5.19
C SER A 18 0.00 -14.09 -6.19
N SER A 19 -1.17 -13.56 -5.83
CA SER A 19 -1.65 -12.30 -6.33
C SER A 19 -0.54 -11.34 -5.94
N LEU A 20 0.24 -10.94 -6.95
CA LEU A 20 1.33 -9.98 -6.86
C LEU A 20 0.73 -8.63 -6.45
N ASP A 21 0.23 -8.56 -5.22
CA ASP A 21 -0.16 -7.32 -4.60
C ASP A 21 1.14 -6.53 -4.44
N PRO A 22 1.18 -5.27 -4.91
CA PRO A 22 2.36 -4.44 -4.72
C PRO A 22 2.75 -4.50 -3.24
N TYR A 23 4.04 -4.62 -2.95
CA TYR A 23 4.53 -4.77 -1.57
C TYR A 23 3.80 -3.78 -0.64
N ARG A 24 3.11 -4.30 0.36
CA ARG A 24 2.38 -3.53 1.35
C ARG A 24 2.93 -3.79 2.74
N ASP A 25 3.02 -2.75 3.55
CA ASP A 25 3.39 -2.90 4.96
C ASP A 25 2.24 -3.54 5.76
N GLN A 26 2.48 -3.81 7.05
CA GLN A 26 1.49 -4.42 7.96
C GLN A 26 0.16 -3.66 8.06
N ALA A 27 0.16 -2.34 7.85
CA ALA A 27 -1.02 -1.48 7.79
C ALA A 27 -1.63 -1.36 6.38
N GLY A 28 -1.04 -2.01 5.38
CA GLY A 28 -1.53 -2.08 4.02
C GLY A 28 -1.18 -0.87 3.14
N PHE A 29 -0.16 -0.07 3.49
CA PHE A 29 0.33 1.01 2.64
C PHE A 29 1.46 0.54 1.73
N LEU A 30 1.59 1.23 0.60
CA LEU A 30 2.69 1.08 -0.35
C LEU A 30 3.99 1.66 0.21
N PRO A 31 5.16 1.29 -0.37
CA PRO A 31 6.46 1.81 0.07
C PRO A 31 6.48 3.34 0.11
N LEU A 32 6.91 3.89 1.23
CA LEU A 32 7.05 5.34 1.42
C LEU A 32 8.44 5.77 0.95
N VAL A 33 8.49 6.52 -0.15
CA VAL A 33 9.76 6.96 -0.75
C VAL A 33 10.00 8.45 -0.51
N PRO A 34 11.23 8.96 -0.71
CA PRO A 34 11.50 10.38 -0.68
C PRO A 34 10.67 11.17 -1.70
N CYS A 35 10.14 12.32 -1.27
CA CYS A 35 9.45 13.25 -2.15
C CYS A 35 10.44 13.83 -3.16
N HIS A 36 10.08 13.80 -4.44
CA HIS A 36 10.95 14.30 -5.51
C HIS A 36 11.19 15.82 -5.48
N LYS A 37 10.37 16.61 -4.76
CA LYS A 37 10.55 18.06 -4.67
C LYS A 37 11.44 18.49 -3.50
N CYS A 38 11.29 17.86 -2.34
CA CYS A 38 11.93 18.32 -1.09
C CYS A 38 12.73 17.24 -0.37
N GLY A 39 12.77 16.00 -0.87
CA GLY A 39 13.51 14.88 -0.27
C GLY A 39 12.89 14.27 0.99
N THR A 40 11.86 14.90 1.57
CA THR A 40 11.18 14.35 2.76
C THR A 40 10.39 13.09 2.41
N VAL A 41 10.44 12.06 3.25
CA VAL A 41 9.73 10.80 3.03
C VAL A 41 8.22 11.02 3.04
N PHE A 42 7.53 10.46 2.04
CA PHE A 42 6.07 10.49 1.97
C PHE A 42 5.43 9.86 3.20
N ILE A 43 4.20 10.28 3.51
CA ILE A 43 3.35 9.60 4.51
C ILE A 43 2.10 9.02 3.84
N GLY A 44 1.71 7.81 4.23
CA GLY A 44 0.45 7.19 3.86
C GLY A 44 -0.66 7.55 4.85
N ARG A 45 -1.85 7.87 4.35
CA ARG A 45 -3.04 8.18 5.16
C ARG A 45 -4.29 7.62 4.50
N VAL A 46 -5.35 7.43 5.30
CA VAL A 46 -6.69 7.12 4.82
C VAL A 46 -7.53 8.39 4.90
N SER A 47 -8.20 8.75 3.80
CA SER A 47 -9.06 9.93 3.76
C SER A 47 -10.30 9.72 4.62
N GLN A 48 -10.65 10.76 5.37
CA GLN A 48 -11.89 10.85 6.14
C GLN A 48 -12.90 11.81 5.49
N LYS A 49 -12.54 12.44 4.36
CA LYS A 49 -13.37 13.45 3.70
C LYS A 49 -14.56 12.81 2.98
N PRO A 50 -15.75 13.45 2.99
CA PRO A 50 -16.87 12.99 2.16
C PRO A 50 -16.44 12.92 0.69
N GLY A 51 -16.87 11.87 -0.03
CA GLY A 51 -16.49 11.58 -1.41
C GLY A 51 -15.17 10.82 -1.61
N SER A 52 -14.27 10.82 -0.61
CA SER A 52 -13.03 10.02 -0.65
C SER A 52 -12.80 9.19 0.60
N LYS A 53 -13.81 9.08 1.48
CA LYS A 53 -13.70 8.35 2.75
C LYS A 53 -13.25 6.91 2.50
N GLY A 54 -12.22 6.49 3.23
CA GLY A 54 -11.62 5.15 3.10
C GLY A 54 -10.56 5.03 2.00
N LYS A 55 -10.43 6.00 1.09
CA LYS A 55 -9.37 5.98 0.07
C LYS A 55 -8.01 6.32 0.68
N ARG A 56 -6.99 5.52 0.35
CA ARG A 56 -5.61 5.80 0.71
C ARG A 56 -5.02 6.90 -0.17
N PHE A 57 -4.21 7.74 0.45
CA PHE A 57 -3.45 8.78 -0.23
C PHE A 57 -2.09 8.94 0.43
N TYR A 58 -1.14 9.41 -0.38
CA TYR A 58 0.26 9.59 -0.02
C TYR A 58 0.60 11.06 -0.23
N LYS A 59 1.12 11.73 0.80
CA LYS A 59 1.46 13.16 0.71
C LYS A 59 2.80 13.48 1.35
N CYS A 60 3.45 14.53 0.86
CA CYS A 60 4.60 15.07 1.57
C CYS A 60 4.12 15.65 2.92
N PRO A 61 4.79 15.33 4.05
CA PRO A 61 4.39 15.86 5.34
C PRO A 61 4.78 17.32 5.54
N LEU A 62 5.73 17.85 4.75
CA LEU A 62 6.19 19.25 4.79
C LEU A 62 5.12 20.19 4.22
N LEU A 63 4.02 20.33 4.96
CA LEU A 63 2.79 20.99 4.54
C LEU A 63 2.31 21.88 5.69
N GLU A 64 3.15 22.78 6.18
CA GLU A 64 2.73 23.71 7.24
C GLU A 64 3.17 25.15 6.91
N HIS A 65 2.15 25.98 6.65
CA HIS A 65 2.07 27.45 6.73
C HIS A 65 3.26 28.30 6.25
N THR A 66 3.97 27.86 5.22
CA THR A 66 5.03 28.66 4.60
C THR A 66 4.93 28.55 3.08
N ASP A 67 5.42 29.56 2.36
CA ASP A 67 5.55 29.56 0.90
C ASP A 67 6.41 28.39 0.37
N PHE A 68 7.09 27.66 1.26
CA PHE A 68 7.90 26.48 0.99
C PHE A 68 7.14 25.15 1.16
N ALA A 69 5.83 25.17 1.43
CA ALA A 69 5.04 23.97 1.59
C ALA A 69 5.10 23.09 0.33
N CYS A 70 5.51 21.84 0.51
CA CYS A 70 5.57 20.86 -0.57
C CYS A 70 4.18 20.24 -0.78
N GLY A 71 3.37 20.87 -1.64
CA GLY A 71 1.99 20.45 -1.96
C GLY A 71 1.85 19.14 -2.74
N VAL A 72 2.88 18.30 -2.78
CA VAL A 72 2.83 17.02 -3.51
C VAL A 72 1.97 16.02 -2.75
N TYR A 73 0.93 15.54 -3.44
CA TYR A 73 0.08 14.47 -2.98
C TYR A 73 -0.39 13.59 -4.14
N TYR A 74 -0.68 12.33 -3.83
CA TYR A 74 -1.20 11.33 -4.76
C TYR A 74 -2.25 10.47 -4.08
N PHE A 75 -3.35 10.19 -4.76
CA PHE A 75 -4.17 9.02 -4.38
C PHE A 75 -3.41 7.74 -4.70
N GLU A 76 -3.80 6.64 -4.06
CA GLU A 76 -3.11 5.34 -4.18
C GLU A 76 -2.78 4.95 -5.62
N GLU A 77 -3.73 5.03 -6.54
CA GLU A 77 -3.53 4.68 -7.96
C GLU A 77 -2.42 5.50 -8.63
N GLN A 78 -2.40 6.82 -8.38
CA GLN A 78 -1.37 7.71 -8.90
C GLN A 78 -0.01 7.42 -8.24
N TYR A 79 -0.01 7.05 -6.97
CA TYR A 79 1.21 6.72 -6.24
C TYR A 79 1.82 5.40 -6.73
N ILE A 80 1.00 4.40 -7.08
CA ILE A 80 1.48 3.16 -7.72
C ILE A 80 2.22 3.49 -9.02
N ASN A 81 1.60 4.28 -9.91
CA ASN A 81 2.23 4.68 -11.16
C ASN A 81 3.56 5.42 -10.94
N TYR A 82 3.61 6.29 -9.91
CA TYR A 82 4.84 6.96 -9.51
C TYR A 82 5.93 5.99 -9.03
N LEU A 83 5.56 4.99 -8.21
CA LEU A 83 6.50 3.98 -7.71
C LEU A 83 7.00 3.05 -8.82
N VAL A 84 6.15 2.71 -9.78
CA VAL A 84 6.53 1.95 -10.97
C VAL A 84 7.52 2.75 -11.82
N ALA A 85 7.24 4.02 -12.08
CA ALA A 85 8.16 4.91 -12.81
C ALA A 85 9.51 5.11 -12.11
N LYS A 86 9.55 4.95 -10.77
CA LYS A 86 10.77 4.99 -9.97
C LYS A 86 11.50 3.64 -9.87
N GLY A 87 10.93 2.56 -10.42
CA GLY A 87 11.49 1.21 -10.31
C GLY A 87 11.39 0.61 -8.90
N VAL A 88 10.55 1.19 -8.04
CA VAL A 88 10.35 0.72 -6.65
C VAL A 88 9.35 -0.42 -6.60
N LEU A 89 8.31 -0.34 -7.44
CA LEU A 89 7.38 -1.44 -7.68
C LEU A 89 7.63 -2.02 -9.07
N PRO A 90 7.51 -3.35 -9.24
CA PRO A 90 7.56 -3.95 -10.57
C PRO A 90 6.40 -3.40 -11.42
N SER A 91 6.72 -2.97 -12.65
CA SER A 91 5.71 -2.79 -13.69
C SER A 91 5.09 -4.18 -13.93
N ARG A 92 3.78 -4.36 -13.72
CA ARG A 92 3.12 -5.62 -14.13
C ARG A 92 3.52 -5.94 -15.58
N LEU A 93 4.14 -7.09 -15.79
CA LEU A 93 4.12 -7.82 -17.07
C LEU A 93 2.77 -8.51 -17.22
#